data_AF-A0A953D884-F1
#
_entry.id   AF-A0A953D884-F1
#
_cell.length_a   1.000
_cell.length_b   1.000
_cell.length_c   1.000
_cell.angle_alpha   90.00
_cell.angle_beta   90.00
_cell.angle_gamma   90.00
#
_symmetry.space_group_name_H-M   'P 1'
#
loop_
_entity.id
_entity.type
_entity.pdbx_description
1 polymer ?
#
loop_
_entity_poly.entity_id
_entity_poly.type
_entity_poly.pdbx_seq_one_letter_code
_entity_poly.pdbx_strand_id
1 'polypeptide(L)'
;MKWLRPTLGWLIGATVVLAFIGCSAPPRPTAMQSTPPPPPPPPPPPPMAMPQAGNPNVARGFEFDQVRVFFATDRRANGVGEFGGERGSEIAYGNVFVSIPRQHRIGGIEQPSIWRLEFSEDPRKHMTIVRRATYPRDDFVAAIRETLARGGSEASFVFVHGYNVAFDDAARRTAQIAYDLDFRGAPVFYSWPSQASLEGYTVDEANVEWSMLNLKNFLLDYAQHCGAKDIYLIAHSMGNRALTRAVSTLFTEHPELRGRFKEIILTAPDVDADVFKRELAPKLVAGCDKITLYVSDGDKALLASKKVHGYPRLGDAAAGIAVMPGVETVDASGLDTSFLEHSYFATSGSVLQDIRRLVLEGLRAAQRGLAEKGDTADRRYWKFLLPTAH
;
A
#
# COMPACT_ATOMS: atom_id res chain seq x y z
N MET A 1 -17.63 21.07 -74.18
CA MET A 1 -18.76 21.88 -74.68
C MET A 1 -19.92 21.66 -73.70
N LYS A 2 -20.13 22.53 -72.70
CA LYS A 2 -21.00 23.74 -72.70
C LYS A 2 -22.46 23.39 -73.10
N TRP A 3 -23.41 23.39 -72.15
CA TRP A 3 -24.48 24.41 -72.02
C TRP A 3 -25.66 24.00 -71.11
N LEU A 4 -26.16 25.02 -70.41
CA LEU A 4 -27.35 25.07 -69.54
C LEU A 4 -28.67 25.28 -70.33
N ARG A 5 -29.79 24.81 -69.72
CA ARG A 5 -31.19 25.38 -69.67
C ARG A 5 -31.99 25.46 -71.01
N PRO A 6 -33.36 25.51 -71.02
CA PRO A 6 -34.20 26.41 -70.21
C PRO A 6 -35.69 26.04 -69.85
N THR A 7 -36.30 26.97 -69.07
CA THR A 7 -37.70 27.49 -68.88
C THR A 7 -38.96 26.74 -69.39
N LEU A 8 -40.03 26.55 -68.58
CA LEU A 8 -41.20 27.42 -68.20
C LEU A 8 -42.42 27.35 -69.15
N GLY A 9 -43.64 27.07 -68.63
CA GLY A 9 -44.92 27.15 -69.39
C GLY A 9 -46.24 26.88 -68.62
N TRP A 10 -46.89 27.98 -68.17
CA TRP A 10 -48.33 28.36 -68.13
C TRP A 10 -49.52 27.43 -67.72
N LEU A 11 -50.24 27.90 -66.67
CA LEU A 11 -51.70 28.17 -66.49
C LEU A 11 -52.79 27.30 -67.15
N ILE A 12 -53.84 26.97 -66.37
CA ILE A 12 -55.27 27.37 -66.54
C ILE A 12 -56.11 26.78 -65.39
N GLY A 13 -57.02 27.57 -64.82
CA GLY A 13 -58.01 27.14 -63.83
C GLY A 13 -59.38 26.83 -64.42
N ALA A 14 -60.25 26.19 -63.64
CA ALA A 14 -61.70 26.26 -63.78
C ALA A 14 -62.39 25.82 -62.48
N THR A 15 -63.24 26.69 -61.96
CA THR A 15 -64.16 26.50 -60.84
C THR A 15 -65.47 25.93 -61.37
N VAL A 16 -66.01 24.86 -60.79
CA VAL A 16 -67.46 24.58 -60.81
C VAL A 16 -67.88 23.99 -59.46
N VAL A 17 -68.76 24.73 -58.79
CA VAL A 17 -69.60 24.27 -57.68
C VAL A 17 -70.91 23.78 -58.28
N LEU A 18 -71.41 22.60 -57.90
CA LEU A 18 -72.85 22.35 -57.83
C LEU A 18 -73.21 21.14 -56.95
N ALA A 19 -74.34 21.34 -56.27
CA ALA A 19 -74.86 20.66 -55.09
C ALA A 19 -75.41 19.24 -55.30
N PHE A 20 -75.22 18.44 -54.22
CA PHE A 20 -76.14 17.51 -53.55
C PHE A 20 -77.35 16.93 -54.29
N ILE A 21 -77.36 15.59 -54.44
CA ILE A 21 -78.40 14.61 -54.01
C ILE A 21 -77.62 13.28 -53.78
N GLY A 22 -77.48 12.72 -52.58
CA GLY A 22 -78.49 12.00 -51.82
C GLY A 22 -78.35 10.48 -52.04
N CYS A 23 -77.60 9.78 -51.18
CA CYS A 23 -77.75 8.34 -50.91
C CYS A 23 -76.93 7.93 -49.67
N SER A 24 -77.62 7.34 -48.70
CA SER A 24 -77.12 6.98 -47.37
C SER A 24 -76.05 5.88 -47.42
N ALA A 25 -74.88 6.18 -46.84
CA ALA A 25 -73.77 5.23 -46.69
C ALA A 25 -73.87 4.45 -45.35
N PRO A 26 -73.40 3.19 -45.31
CA PRO A 26 -73.53 2.29 -44.16
C PRO A 26 -72.73 2.76 -42.93
N PRO A 27 -73.07 2.27 -41.73
CA PRO A 27 -72.40 2.68 -40.50
C PRO A 27 -70.91 2.36 -40.55
N ARG A 28 -70.09 3.37 -40.23
CA ARG A 28 -68.63 3.22 -40.04
C ARG A 28 -68.37 2.26 -38.87
N PRO A 29 -67.50 1.25 -39.03
CA PRO A 29 -67.08 0.43 -37.91
C PRO A 29 -66.34 1.29 -36.89
N THR A 30 -66.75 1.17 -35.63
CA THR A 30 -66.11 1.79 -34.47
C THR A 30 -64.62 1.42 -34.47
N ALA A 31 -63.74 2.42 -34.56
CA ALA A 31 -62.32 2.21 -34.42
C ALA A 31 -62.04 1.63 -33.03
N MET A 32 -61.64 0.35 -32.98
CA MET A 32 -61.11 -0.26 -31.77
C MET A 32 -59.86 0.53 -31.36
N GLN A 33 -59.91 1.14 -30.18
CA GLN A 33 -58.73 1.70 -29.54
C GLN A 33 -57.74 0.55 -29.32
N SER A 34 -56.67 0.54 -30.10
CA SER A 34 -55.54 -0.35 -29.87
C SER A 34 -54.87 0.07 -28.56
N THR A 35 -55.00 -0.76 -27.54
CA THR A 35 -54.24 -0.61 -26.29
C THR A 35 -52.74 -0.61 -26.61
N PRO A 36 -51.94 0.31 -26.07
CA PRO A 36 -50.49 0.27 -26.27
C PRO A 36 -49.92 -1.06 -25.74
N PRO A 37 -48.88 -1.62 -26.38
CA PRO A 37 -48.26 -2.84 -25.90
C PRO A 37 -47.71 -2.63 -24.49
N PRO A 38 -47.74 -3.67 -23.64
CA PRO A 38 -47.18 -3.57 -22.29
C PRO A 38 -45.69 -3.19 -22.37
N PRO A 39 -45.19 -2.42 -21.38
CA PRO A 39 -43.78 -2.10 -21.32
C PRO A 39 -42.94 -3.39 -21.27
N PRO A 40 -41.73 -3.41 -21.85
CA PRO A 40 -40.85 -4.56 -21.76
C PRO A 40 -40.62 -4.92 -20.29
N PRO A 41 -40.46 -6.22 -19.97
CA PRO A 41 -40.15 -6.63 -18.61
C PRO A 41 -38.88 -5.90 -18.15
N PRO A 42 -38.79 -5.53 -16.86
CA PRO A 42 -37.59 -4.94 -16.32
C PRO A 42 -36.39 -5.85 -16.62
N PRO A 43 -35.20 -5.28 -16.88
CA PRO A 43 -34.00 -6.08 -17.07
C PRO A 43 -33.84 -7.03 -15.87
N PRO A 44 -33.32 -8.25 -16.08
CA PRO A 44 -33.04 -9.15 -14.98
C PRO A 44 -32.18 -8.40 -13.96
N PRO A 45 -32.41 -8.61 -12.64
CA PRO A 45 -31.55 -8.02 -11.64
C PRO A 45 -30.10 -8.35 -11.99
N PRO A 46 -29.15 -7.40 -11.82
CA PRO A 46 -27.75 -7.72 -12.02
C PRO A 46 -27.44 -8.99 -11.24
N PRO A 47 -26.60 -9.90 -11.78
CA PRO A 47 -26.23 -11.11 -11.07
C PRO A 47 -25.86 -10.70 -9.65
N MET A 48 -26.52 -11.30 -8.65
CA MET A 48 -26.18 -11.06 -7.25
C MET A 48 -24.66 -11.15 -7.16
N ALA A 49 -24.01 -10.06 -6.76
CA ALA A 49 -22.58 -10.08 -6.53
C ALA A 49 -22.32 -11.31 -5.64
N MET A 50 -21.51 -12.25 -6.13
CA MET A 50 -21.05 -13.34 -5.26
C MET A 50 -20.53 -12.67 -3.98
N PRO A 51 -20.77 -13.24 -2.78
CA PRO A 51 -20.21 -12.68 -1.56
C PRO A 51 -18.74 -12.41 -1.85
N GLN A 52 -18.30 -11.15 -1.80
CA GLN A 52 -16.90 -10.85 -2.03
C GLN A 52 -16.14 -11.75 -1.06
N ALA A 53 -15.30 -12.64 -1.58
CA ALA A 53 -14.45 -13.45 -0.73
C ALA A 53 -13.76 -12.49 0.24
N GLY A 54 -13.91 -12.74 1.54
CA GLY A 54 -13.26 -11.93 2.57
C GLY A 54 -11.76 -11.87 2.34
N ASN A 55 -11.09 -10.93 2.98
CA ASN A 55 -9.64 -10.78 2.87
C ASN A 55 -8.93 -12.14 3.02
N PRO A 56 -8.17 -12.62 2.01
CA PRO A 56 -7.62 -13.97 1.98
C PRO A 56 -6.58 -14.22 3.08
N ASN A 57 -6.04 -13.15 3.65
CA ASN A 57 -5.06 -13.20 4.73
C ASN A 57 -5.72 -13.31 6.10
N VAL A 58 -7.02 -13.03 6.21
CA VAL A 58 -7.73 -12.92 7.50
C VAL A 58 -8.66 -14.10 7.70
N ALA A 59 -8.31 -14.99 8.62
CA ALA A 59 -9.23 -15.99 9.15
C ALA A 59 -10.01 -15.38 10.32
N ARG A 60 -11.33 -15.21 10.16
CA ARG A 60 -12.18 -14.65 11.21
C ARG A 60 -12.46 -15.71 12.28
N GLY A 61 -12.22 -15.39 13.55
CA GLY A 61 -12.42 -16.31 14.68
C GLY A 61 -13.26 -15.67 15.80
N PHE A 62 -13.99 -16.43 16.62
CA PHE A 62 -14.92 -15.83 17.60
C PHE A 62 -14.22 -14.84 18.56
N GLU A 63 -13.08 -15.24 19.14
CA GLU A 63 -12.36 -14.44 20.14
C GLU A 63 -11.34 -13.46 19.55
N PHE A 64 -10.72 -13.81 18.42
CA PHE A 64 -9.73 -13.00 17.71
C PHE A 64 -9.69 -13.43 16.24
N ASP A 65 -9.24 -12.53 15.37
CA ASP A 65 -8.93 -12.88 13.98
C ASP A 65 -7.48 -13.31 13.85
N GLN A 66 -7.15 -14.08 12.81
CA GLN A 66 -5.77 -14.46 12.50
C GLN A 66 -5.37 -13.91 11.16
N VAL A 67 -4.26 -13.17 11.13
CA VAL A 67 -3.70 -12.59 9.91
C VAL A 67 -2.47 -13.36 9.51
N ARG A 68 -2.49 -13.93 8.30
CA ARG A 68 -1.34 -14.58 7.69
C ARG A 68 -0.44 -13.54 7.03
N VAL A 69 0.84 -13.51 7.41
CA VAL A 69 1.87 -12.72 6.74
C VAL A 69 3.07 -13.59 6.38
N PHE A 70 3.66 -13.31 5.24
CA PHE A 70 4.78 -14.07 4.68
C PHE A 70 6.11 -13.43 5.06
N PHE A 71 7.16 -14.21 5.14
CA PHE A 71 8.50 -13.70 5.46
C PHE A 71 9.59 -14.23 4.55
N ALA A 72 10.60 -13.39 4.37
CA ALA A 72 11.96 -13.77 4.00
C ALA A 72 12.90 -13.22 5.08
N THR A 73 13.89 -13.99 5.51
CA THR A 73 14.80 -13.56 6.58
C THR A 73 16.18 -14.16 6.41
N ASP A 74 17.21 -13.35 6.62
CA ASP A 74 18.62 -13.76 6.71
C ASP A 74 19.09 -13.78 8.17
N ARG A 75 18.15 -13.92 9.12
CA ARG A 75 18.43 -14.20 10.52
C ARG A 75 18.82 -15.66 10.72
N ARG A 76 19.69 -15.92 11.69
CA ARG A 76 19.98 -17.27 12.16
C ARG A 76 18.73 -17.88 12.80
N ALA A 77 18.36 -19.06 12.34
CA ALA A 77 17.32 -19.85 12.99
C ALA A 77 17.79 -20.36 14.36
N ASN A 78 16.96 -20.18 15.38
CA ASN A 78 17.12 -20.79 16.70
C ASN A 78 16.26 -22.04 16.87
N GLY A 79 15.32 -22.27 15.94
CA GLY A 79 14.38 -23.37 15.91
C GLY A 79 13.56 -23.32 14.63
N VAL A 80 12.58 -24.21 14.49
CA VAL A 80 11.71 -24.25 13.30
C VAL A 80 10.81 -23.00 13.28
N GLY A 81 11.10 -22.08 12.36
CA GLY A 81 10.36 -20.81 12.24
C GLY A 81 10.68 -19.77 13.33
N GLU A 82 11.70 -20.03 14.15
CA GLU A 82 12.16 -19.13 15.21
C GLU A 82 13.51 -18.54 14.85
N PHE A 83 13.64 -17.22 14.90
CA PHE A 83 14.79 -16.50 14.39
C PHE A 83 15.32 -15.48 15.41
N GLY A 84 16.64 -15.49 15.61
CA GLY A 84 17.33 -14.59 16.54
C GLY A 84 17.79 -13.28 15.91
N GLY A 85 18.64 -12.55 16.64
CA GLY A 85 19.32 -11.34 16.16
C GLY A 85 20.65 -11.60 15.43
N GLU A 86 21.06 -12.87 15.28
CA GLU A 86 22.33 -13.23 14.65
C GLU A 86 22.18 -13.40 13.14
N ARG A 87 23.29 -13.23 12.40
CA ARG A 87 23.33 -13.45 10.94
C ARG A 87 23.18 -14.94 10.60
N GLY A 88 22.29 -15.24 9.67
CA GLY A 88 22.12 -16.56 9.08
C GLY A 88 23.08 -16.81 7.91
N SER A 89 23.18 -18.06 7.47
CA SER A 89 23.95 -18.45 6.29
C SER A 89 23.16 -18.34 4.99
N GLU A 90 21.83 -18.41 5.06
CA GLU A 90 20.92 -18.45 3.90
C GLU A 90 19.62 -17.69 4.23
N ILE A 91 18.88 -17.30 3.20
CA ILE A 91 17.55 -16.71 3.36
C ILE A 91 16.54 -17.82 3.63
N ALA A 92 15.86 -17.75 4.76
CA ALA A 92 14.73 -18.61 5.10
C ALA A 92 13.40 -17.95 4.69
N TYR A 93 12.47 -18.76 4.21
CA TYR A 93 11.13 -18.34 3.78
C TYR A 93 10.05 -18.99 4.62
N GLY A 94 8.87 -18.37 4.68
CA GLY A 94 7.76 -18.94 5.42
C GLY A 94 6.56 -18.02 5.58
N ASN A 95 5.70 -18.36 6.54
CA ASN A 95 4.69 -17.46 7.05
C ASN A 95 4.50 -17.59 8.56
N VAL A 96 3.83 -16.58 9.09
CA VAL A 96 3.36 -16.51 10.46
C VAL A 96 1.90 -16.09 10.48
N PHE A 97 1.16 -16.62 11.44
CA PHE A 97 -0.19 -16.21 11.76
C PHE A 97 -0.12 -15.38 13.04
N VAL A 98 -0.63 -14.16 12.95
CA VAL A 98 -0.69 -13.21 14.06
C VAL A 98 -2.15 -13.07 14.50
N SER A 99 -2.42 -13.18 15.80
CA SER A 99 -3.74 -12.87 16.35
C SER A 99 -4.02 -11.37 16.29
N ILE A 100 -5.27 -10.99 16.01
CA ILE A 100 -5.77 -9.62 16.11
C ILE A 100 -6.95 -9.62 17.07
N PRO A 101 -6.81 -9.03 18.27
CA PRO A 101 -7.86 -9.03 19.27
C PRO A 101 -9.07 -8.22 18.80
N ARG A 102 -10.27 -8.53 19.29
CA ARG A 102 -11.50 -7.80 18.91
C ARG A 102 -11.49 -6.32 19.22
N GLN A 103 -10.71 -5.91 20.22
CA GLN A 103 -10.60 -4.52 20.65
C GLN A 103 -9.46 -3.77 19.95
N HIS A 104 -8.87 -4.35 18.89
CA HIS A 104 -7.77 -3.76 18.15
C HIS A 104 -8.09 -2.35 17.67
N ARG A 105 -7.12 -1.44 17.83
CA ARG A 105 -7.21 -0.06 17.35
C ARG A 105 -6.22 0.14 16.21
N ILE A 106 -6.68 0.83 15.16
CA ILE A 106 -5.85 1.14 13.98
C ILE A 106 -4.52 1.75 14.41
N GLY A 107 -3.43 1.16 13.93
CA GLY A 107 -2.03 1.55 14.19
C GLY A 107 -1.44 1.03 15.49
N GLY A 108 -2.25 0.45 16.37
CA GLY A 108 -1.81 -0.17 17.62
C GLY A 108 -1.15 -1.51 17.39
N ILE A 109 -0.23 -1.89 18.29
CA ILE A 109 0.14 -3.30 18.49
C ILE A 109 -0.14 -3.59 19.95
N GLU A 110 -1.19 -4.37 20.22
CA GLU A 110 -1.53 -4.75 21.58
C GLU A 110 -0.52 -5.78 22.08
N GLN A 111 0.22 -5.45 23.14
CA GLN A 111 1.19 -6.33 23.79
C GLN A 111 0.95 -6.38 25.30
N PRO A 112 1.43 -7.41 26.01
CA PRO A 112 1.41 -7.44 27.46
C PRO A 112 2.04 -6.19 28.06
N SER A 113 1.40 -5.63 29.08
CA SER A 113 1.91 -4.47 29.80
C SER A 113 2.08 -4.76 31.27
N ILE A 114 3.28 -4.50 31.81
CA ILE A 114 3.54 -4.53 33.25
C ILE A 114 2.63 -3.56 34.02
N TRP A 115 2.27 -2.42 33.41
CA TRP A 115 1.35 -1.44 33.98
C TRP A 115 -0.08 -1.95 34.06
N ARG A 116 -0.44 -2.92 33.20
CA ARG A 116 -1.71 -3.66 33.24
C ARG A 116 -1.60 -4.99 33.99
N LEU A 117 -0.46 -5.28 34.62
CA LEU A 117 -0.17 -6.54 35.31
C LEU A 117 -0.31 -7.77 34.39
N GLU A 118 0.00 -7.60 33.10
CA GLU A 118 -0.01 -8.66 32.09
C GLU A 118 1.41 -9.19 31.89
N PHE A 119 1.68 -10.38 32.41
CA PHE A 119 3.01 -11.01 32.37
C PHE A 119 3.14 -12.11 31.30
N SER A 120 2.07 -12.36 30.54
CA SER A 120 2.05 -13.36 29.47
C SER A 120 1.23 -12.87 28.27
N GLU A 121 1.54 -13.40 27.10
CA GLU A 121 0.79 -13.16 25.88
C GLU A 121 -0.57 -13.87 25.91
N ASP A 122 -1.66 -13.15 25.58
CA ASP A 122 -3.01 -13.68 25.44
C ASP A 122 -3.54 -13.23 24.07
N PRO A 123 -3.78 -14.12 23.10
CA PRO A 123 -4.20 -13.77 21.75
C PRO A 123 -5.57 -13.05 21.68
N ARG A 124 -6.35 -13.07 22.76
CA ARG A 124 -7.65 -12.38 22.84
C ARG A 124 -7.48 -10.90 23.21
N LYS A 125 -6.33 -10.53 23.77
CA LYS A 125 -6.00 -9.18 24.22
C LYS A 125 -4.84 -8.56 23.47
N HIS A 126 -3.93 -9.39 22.98
CA HIS A 126 -2.66 -9.00 22.39
C HIS A 126 -2.54 -9.55 20.97
N MET A 127 -1.74 -8.88 20.16
CA MET A 127 -1.25 -9.42 18.90
C MET A 127 -0.09 -10.37 19.20
N THR A 128 -0.27 -11.66 18.93
CA THR A 128 0.67 -12.72 19.28
C THR A 128 0.91 -13.65 18.09
N ILE A 129 2.06 -14.31 18.03
CA ILE A 129 2.30 -15.35 17.03
C ILE A 129 1.56 -16.62 17.44
N VAL A 130 0.54 -17.00 16.68
CA VAL A 130 -0.26 -18.21 16.96
C VAL A 130 0.23 -19.43 16.20
N ARG A 131 0.87 -19.23 15.05
CA ARG A 131 1.44 -20.30 14.22
C ARG A 131 2.56 -19.76 13.34
N ARG A 132 3.55 -20.59 13.07
CA ARG A 132 4.68 -20.31 12.19
C ARG A 132 4.96 -21.52 11.30
N ALA A 133 5.40 -21.28 10.07
CA ALA A 133 5.79 -22.32 9.12
C ALA A 133 6.95 -21.83 8.26
N THR A 134 7.90 -22.70 7.97
CA THR A 134 9.02 -22.45 7.04
C THR A 134 8.80 -23.20 5.73
N TYR A 135 9.26 -22.61 4.62
CA TYR A 135 9.07 -23.13 3.27
C TYR A 135 10.39 -23.21 2.51
N PRO A 136 10.56 -24.24 1.66
CA PRO A 136 11.39 -24.11 0.48
C PRO A 136 10.96 -22.90 -0.36
N ARG A 137 11.92 -22.33 -1.09
CA ARG A 137 11.69 -21.11 -1.89
C ARG A 137 10.53 -21.23 -2.87
N ASP A 138 10.39 -22.38 -3.56
CA ASP A 138 9.32 -22.57 -4.55
C ASP A 138 7.94 -22.68 -3.91
N ASP A 139 7.84 -23.31 -2.73
CA ASP A 139 6.60 -23.39 -1.96
C ASP A 139 6.18 -22.02 -1.42
N PHE A 140 7.15 -21.19 -1.03
CA PHE A 140 6.90 -19.80 -0.67
C PHE A 140 6.31 -19.01 -1.85
N VAL A 141 6.91 -19.10 -3.03
CA VAL A 141 6.39 -18.45 -4.24
C VAL A 141 4.99 -18.96 -4.61
N ALA A 142 4.76 -20.27 -4.51
CA ALA A 142 3.45 -20.86 -4.76
C ALA A 142 2.38 -20.33 -3.80
N ALA A 143 2.70 -20.23 -2.51
CA ALA A 143 1.78 -19.71 -1.49
C ALA A 143 1.45 -18.22 -1.67
N ILE A 144 2.40 -17.42 -2.16
CA ILE A 144 2.16 -16.02 -2.56
C ILE A 144 1.16 -15.97 -3.73
N ARG A 145 1.42 -16.74 -4.80
CA ARG A 145 0.54 -16.81 -5.98
C ARG A 145 -0.88 -17.26 -5.63
N GLU A 146 -1.02 -18.25 -4.75
CA GLU A 146 -2.32 -18.70 -4.23
C GLU A 146 -3.06 -17.56 -3.50
N THR A 147 -2.35 -16.79 -2.68
CA THR A 147 -2.92 -15.66 -1.94
C THR A 147 -3.43 -14.58 -2.89
N LEU A 148 -2.64 -14.22 -3.89
CA LEU A 148 -3.03 -13.24 -4.92
C LEU A 148 -4.29 -13.69 -5.67
N ALA A 149 -4.32 -14.96 -6.10
CA ALA A 149 -5.45 -15.54 -6.80
C ALA A 149 -6.73 -15.54 -5.94
N ARG A 150 -6.64 -15.92 -4.66
CA ARG A 150 -7.77 -15.92 -3.72
C ARG A 150 -8.26 -14.53 -3.36
N GLY A 151 -7.36 -13.55 -3.27
CA GLY A 151 -7.70 -12.18 -2.90
C GLY A 151 -8.42 -11.39 -3.98
N GLY A 152 -8.32 -11.84 -5.24
CA GLY A 152 -8.68 -11.03 -6.39
C GLY A 152 -7.82 -9.77 -6.50
N SER A 153 -6.61 -9.79 -5.93
CA SER A 153 -5.69 -8.68 -5.88
C SER A 153 -4.37 -9.06 -6.54
N GLU A 154 -3.85 -8.18 -7.39
CA GLU A 154 -2.56 -8.36 -8.04
C GLU A 154 -1.45 -7.62 -7.28
N ALA A 155 -1.72 -7.14 -6.07
CA ALA A 155 -0.78 -6.38 -5.27
C ALA A 155 -0.06 -7.24 -4.22
N SER A 156 1.19 -6.90 -3.95
CA SER A 156 1.94 -7.39 -2.79
C SER A 156 2.70 -6.24 -2.16
N PHE A 157 2.96 -6.28 -0.86
CA PHE A 157 3.93 -5.37 -0.26
C PHE A 157 5.05 -6.14 0.44
N VAL A 158 6.25 -5.56 0.45
CA VAL A 158 7.39 -6.02 1.24
C VAL A 158 7.71 -4.95 2.28
N PHE A 159 7.52 -5.29 3.56
CA PHE A 159 7.88 -4.44 4.69
C PHE A 159 9.30 -4.76 5.20
N VAL A 160 10.13 -3.74 5.38
CA VAL A 160 11.47 -3.84 5.96
C VAL A 160 11.51 -3.06 7.27
N HIS A 161 11.69 -3.77 8.38
CA HIS A 161 11.67 -3.17 9.71
C HIS A 161 12.93 -2.32 10.00
N GLY A 162 12.86 -1.53 11.08
CA GLY A 162 13.96 -0.67 11.54
C GLY A 162 14.86 -1.33 12.60
N TYR A 163 15.63 -0.49 13.28
CA TYR A 163 16.49 -0.80 14.41
C TYR A 163 15.71 -1.33 15.63
N ASN A 164 16.34 -2.19 16.44
CA ASN A 164 15.78 -2.70 17.70
C ASN A 164 14.44 -3.44 17.50
N VAL A 165 14.40 -4.36 16.54
CA VAL A 165 13.19 -5.12 16.20
C VAL A 165 13.48 -6.62 16.18
N ALA A 166 12.73 -7.39 16.98
CA ALA A 166 12.77 -8.85 16.92
C ALA A 166 12.00 -9.37 15.69
N PHE A 167 12.25 -10.63 15.30
CA PHE A 167 11.52 -11.24 14.18
C PHE A 167 10.00 -11.22 14.40
N ASP A 168 9.54 -11.57 15.59
CA ASP A 168 8.11 -11.61 15.93
C ASP A 168 7.48 -10.20 15.96
N ASP A 169 8.25 -9.15 16.27
CA ASP A 169 7.77 -7.76 16.19
C ASP A 169 7.61 -7.29 14.74
N ALA A 170 8.53 -7.67 13.86
CA ALA A 170 8.39 -7.42 12.42
C ALA A 170 7.14 -8.12 11.87
N ALA A 171 6.89 -9.37 12.28
CA ALA A 171 5.68 -10.11 11.94
C ALA A 171 4.40 -9.41 12.42
N ARG A 172 4.35 -9.03 13.71
CA ARG A 172 3.21 -8.30 14.30
C ARG A 172 2.93 -6.99 13.56
N ARG A 173 3.96 -6.19 13.30
CA ARG A 173 3.81 -4.93 12.56
C ARG A 173 3.30 -5.16 11.14
N THR A 174 3.79 -6.18 10.45
CA THR A 174 3.32 -6.53 9.09
C THR A 174 1.85 -6.96 9.10
N ALA A 175 1.44 -7.76 10.08
CA ALA A 175 0.06 -8.17 10.24
C ALA A 175 -0.87 -6.99 10.57
N GLN A 176 -0.42 -6.08 11.43
CA GLN A 176 -1.13 -4.84 11.76
C GLN A 176 -1.34 -3.99 10.50
N ILE A 177 -0.29 -3.74 9.70
CA ILE A 177 -0.41 -3.01 8.43
C ILE A 177 -1.41 -3.72 7.52
N ALA A 178 -1.25 -5.03 7.30
CA ALA A 178 -2.12 -5.78 6.40
C ALA A 178 -3.59 -5.74 6.85
N TYR A 179 -3.85 -5.85 8.14
CA TYR A 179 -5.20 -5.83 8.72
C TYR A 179 -5.85 -4.46 8.62
N ASP A 180 -5.15 -3.40 9.02
CA ASP A 180 -5.69 -2.03 9.06
C ASP A 180 -5.92 -1.44 7.66
N LEU A 181 -5.08 -1.85 6.71
CA LEU A 181 -5.30 -1.53 5.31
C LEU A 181 -6.43 -2.38 4.70
N ASP A 182 -6.91 -3.44 5.36
CA ASP A 182 -7.71 -4.49 4.71
C ASP A 182 -7.04 -4.96 3.40
N PHE A 183 -5.72 -5.20 3.47
CA PHE A 183 -4.90 -5.52 2.31
C PHE A 183 -5.22 -6.94 1.82
N ARG A 184 -5.80 -7.03 0.63
CA ARG A 184 -6.22 -8.31 0.00
C ARG A 184 -5.12 -9.00 -0.81
N GLY A 185 -3.99 -8.33 -0.99
CA GLY A 185 -2.82 -8.84 -1.68
C GLY A 185 -1.96 -9.78 -0.82
N ALA A 186 -0.70 -9.99 -1.19
CA ALA A 186 0.24 -10.75 -0.36
C ALA A 186 1.09 -9.83 0.55
N PRO A 187 0.88 -9.82 1.88
CA PRO A 187 1.71 -9.08 2.82
C PRO A 187 2.98 -9.86 3.14
N VAL A 188 4.14 -9.31 2.79
CA VAL A 188 5.46 -9.91 3.02
C VAL A 188 6.30 -8.99 3.89
N PHE A 189 7.15 -9.55 4.75
CA PHE A 189 8.21 -8.79 5.40
C PHE A 189 9.58 -9.41 5.18
N TYR A 190 10.57 -8.54 5.03
CA TYR A 190 11.98 -8.91 5.10
C TYR A 190 12.50 -8.62 6.51
N SER A 191 12.97 -9.66 7.19
CA SER A 191 13.47 -9.55 8.55
C SER A 191 14.98 -9.72 8.58
N TRP A 192 15.71 -8.61 8.77
CA TRP A 192 17.16 -8.59 8.87
C TRP A 192 17.60 -8.76 10.34
N PRO A 193 18.84 -9.20 10.65
CA PRO A 193 19.25 -9.59 12.00
C PRO A 193 19.49 -8.39 12.93
N SER A 194 18.44 -7.66 13.26
CA SER A 194 18.44 -6.70 14.36
C SER A 194 18.51 -7.43 15.69
N GLN A 195 19.31 -6.90 16.62
CA GLN A 195 19.56 -7.41 17.95
C GLN A 195 18.36 -7.31 18.89
N ALA A 196 17.32 -6.53 18.52
CA ALA A 196 16.20 -6.23 19.41
C ALA A 196 16.65 -5.72 20.80
N SER A 197 17.74 -4.94 20.80
CA SER A 197 18.26 -4.27 21.99
C SER A 197 18.68 -2.83 21.67
N LEU A 198 18.42 -1.91 22.61
CA LEU A 198 18.88 -0.52 22.54
C LEU A 198 20.41 -0.37 22.61
N GLU A 199 21.10 -1.35 23.17
CA GLU A 199 22.57 -1.36 23.27
C GLU A 199 23.22 -1.93 21.99
N GLY A 200 22.44 -2.61 21.15
CA GLY A 200 22.90 -3.27 19.93
C GLY A 200 23.05 -2.35 18.72
N TYR A 201 23.03 -1.03 18.91
CA TYR A 201 22.96 -0.05 17.79
C TYR A 201 24.03 -0.26 16.71
N THR A 202 25.31 -0.34 17.08
CA THR A 202 26.41 -0.50 16.10
C THR A 202 26.42 -1.89 15.45
N VAL A 203 25.95 -2.91 16.17
CA VAL A 203 25.77 -4.26 15.63
C VAL A 203 24.65 -4.26 14.59
N ASP A 204 23.54 -3.58 14.88
CA ASP A 204 22.43 -3.40 13.95
C ASP A 204 22.86 -2.64 12.69
N GLU A 205 23.71 -1.62 12.81
CA GLU A 205 24.29 -0.94 11.65
C GLU A 205 25.15 -1.86 10.78
N ALA A 206 26.01 -2.66 11.40
CA ALA A 206 26.80 -3.64 10.65
C ALA A 206 25.91 -4.71 10.02
N ASN A 207 24.84 -5.12 10.70
CA ASN A 207 23.92 -6.17 10.27
C ASN A 207 23.02 -5.71 9.13
N VAL A 208 22.49 -4.49 9.17
CA VAL A 208 21.64 -3.95 8.10
C VAL A 208 22.45 -3.75 6.81
N GLU A 209 23.70 -3.28 6.91
CA GLU A 209 24.59 -3.15 5.76
C GLU A 209 24.99 -4.53 5.19
N TRP A 210 25.26 -5.51 6.07
CA TRP A 210 25.49 -6.91 5.63
C TRP A 210 24.28 -7.51 4.91
N SER A 211 23.07 -7.21 5.39
CA SER A 211 21.81 -7.73 4.83
C SER A 211 21.46 -7.13 3.47
N MET A 212 22.12 -6.05 3.04
CA MET A 212 21.82 -5.35 1.79
C MET A 212 21.89 -6.28 0.58
N LEU A 213 22.91 -7.15 0.51
CA LEU A 213 23.07 -8.08 -0.62
C LEU A 213 21.96 -9.13 -0.63
N ASN A 214 21.64 -9.70 0.54
CA ASN A 214 20.57 -10.69 0.68
C ASN A 214 19.21 -10.08 0.32
N LEU A 215 18.92 -8.87 0.80
CA LEU A 215 17.70 -8.13 0.45
C LEU A 215 17.61 -7.86 -1.05
N LYS A 216 18.71 -7.44 -1.70
CA LYS A 216 18.74 -7.25 -3.16
C LYS A 216 18.38 -8.54 -3.90
N ASN A 217 19.04 -9.64 -3.53
CA ASN A 217 18.84 -10.94 -4.18
C ASN A 217 17.41 -11.47 -3.97
N PHE A 218 16.87 -11.28 -2.76
CA PHE A 218 15.46 -11.58 -2.47
C PHE A 218 14.51 -10.74 -3.33
N LEU A 219 14.72 -9.42 -3.42
CA LEU A 219 13.85 -8.55 -4.20
C LEU A 219 13.90 -8.84 -5.70
N LEU A 220 15.08 -9.20 -6.24
CA LEU A 220 15.22 -9.68 -7.61
C LEU A 220 14.39 -10.93 -7.85
N ASP A 221 14.59 -11.95 -7.01
CA ASP A 221 13.89 -13.23 -7.11
C ASP A 221 12.37 -13.05 -6.96
N TYR A 222 11.95 -12.25 -5.98
CA TYR A 222 10.57 -11.94 -5.69
C TYR A 222 9.91 -11.20 -6.87
N ALA A 223 10.55 -10.16 -7.39
CA ALA A 223 10.04 -9.39 -8.52
C ALA A 223 9.81 -10.24 -9.78
N GLN A 224 10.67 -11.23 -10.01
CA GLN A 224 10.59 -12.12 -11.17
C GLN A 224 9.53 -13.23 -11.00
N HIS A 225 9.27 -13.70 -9.77
CA HIS A 225 8.53 -14.95 -9.59
C HIS A 225 7.25 -14.85 -8.75
N CYS A 226 7.06 -13.82 -7.93
CA CYS A 226 5.94 -13.76 -6.98
C CYS A 226 4.54 -13.73 -7.64
N GLY A 227 4.45 -13.28 -8.89
CA GLY A 227 3.20 -13.20 -9.64
C GLY A 227 2.34 -11.96 -9.36
N ALA A 228 2.69 -11.12 -8.37
CA ALA A 228 2.02 -9.84 -8.15
C ALA A 228 2.33 -8.90 -9.32
N LYS A 229 1.39 -8.08 -9.81
CA LYS A 229 1.68 -7.01 -10.78
C LYS A 229 2.17 -5.73 -10.09
N ASP A 230 1.59 -5.40 -8.95
CA ASP A 230 1.92 -4.19 -8.19
C ASP A 230 2.71 -4.56 -6.92
N ILE A 231 4.02 -4.31 -6.90
CA ILE A 231 4.88 -4.55 -5.72
C ILE A 231 5.14 -3.23 -5.00
N TYR A 232 4.66 -3.11 -3.77
CA TYR A 232 4.91 -1.96 -2.89
C TYR A 232 6.08 -2.29 -1.95
N LEU A 233 7.01 -1.36 -1.79
CA LEU A 233 8.09 -1.48 -0.82
C LEU A 233 7.85 -0.50 0.32
N ILE A 234 7.89 -0.97 1.56
CA ILE A 234 7.68 -0.14 2.75
C ILE A 234 8.87 -0.36 3.68
N ALA A 235 9.63 0.68 4.01
CA ALA A 235 10.73 0.57 4.96
C ALA A 235 10.66 1.62 6.05
N HIS A 236 11.03 1.21 7.26
CA HIS A 236 11.05 2.09 8.42
C HIS A 236 12.47 2.30 8.98
N SER A 237 12.78 3.55 9.37
CA SER A 237 14.00 3.91 10.09
C SER A 237 15.26 3.32 9.44
N MET A 238 16.09 2.60 10.20
CA MET A 238 17.34 1.99 9.74
C MET A 238 17.15 0.97 8.60
N GLY A 239 15.97 0.36 8.46
CA GLY A 239 15.65 -0.53 7.33
C GLY A 239 15.74 0.16 5.98
N ASN A 240 15.57 1.48 5.94
CA ASN A 240 15.75 2.28 4.72
C ASN A 240 17.21 2.26 4.23
N ARG A 241 18.21 2.05 5.11
CA ARG A 241 19.63 1.94 4.72
C ARG A 241 19.85 0.75 3.79
N ALA A 242 19.29 -0.41 4.13
CA ALA A 242 19.36 -1.60 3.30
C ALA A 242 18.47 -1.48 2.07
N LEU A 243 17.19 -1.08 2.24
CA LEU A 243 16.23 -1.04 1.14
C LEU A 243 16.68 -0.10 0.02
N THR A 244 17.02 1.14 0.34
CA THR A 244 17.33 2.15 -0.67
C THR A 244 18.59 1.79 -1.46
N ARG A 245 19.61 1.22 -0.81
CA ARG A 245 20.83 0.73 -1.48
C ARG A 245 20.57 -0.53 -2.30
N ALA A 246 19.86 -1.51 -1.76
CA ALA A 246 19.51 -2.73 -2.46
C ALA A 246 18.72 -2.44 -3.75
N VAL A 247 17.68 -1.60 -3.65
CA VAL A 247 16.83 -1.23 -4.80
C VAL A 247 17.57 -0.34 -5.80
N SER A 248 18.39 0.61 -5.33
CA SER A 248 19.24 1.42 -6.20
C SER A 248 20.19 0.54 -7.04
N THR A 249 20.84 -0.43 -6.40
CA THR A 249 21.74 -1.38 -7.08
C THR A 249 20.94 -2.29 -8.02
N LEU A 250 19.78 -2.80 -7.56
CA LEU A 250 18.88 -3.63 -8.36
C LEU A 250 18.47 -2.93 -9.66
N PHE A 251 18.04 -1.66 -9.61
CA PHE A 251 17.65 -0.91 -10.81
C PHE A 251 18.82 -0.59 -11.74
N THR A 252 20.03 -0.51 -11.21
CA THR A 252 21.24 -0.29 -12.01
C THR A 252 21.65 -1.57 -12.74
N GLU A 253 21.61 -2.72 -12.04
CA GLU A 253 22.00 -4.03 -12.57
C GLU A 253 20.92 -4.67 -13.45
N HIS A 254 19.64 -4.41 -13.13
CA HIS A 254 18.47 -4.99 -13.77
C HIS A 254 17.48 -3.92 -14.29
N PRO A 255 17.85 -3.15 -15.33
CA PRO A 255 16.99 -2.13 -15.95
C PRO A 255 15.61 -2.64 -16.42
N GLU A 256 15.50 -3.94 -16.70
CA GLU A 256 14.25 -4.61 -17.09
C GLU A 256 13.19 -4.63 -15.98
N LEU A 257 13.59 -4.40 -14.72
CA LEU A 257 12.69 -4.28 -13.57
C LEU A 257 12.10 -2.86 -13.40
N ARG A 258 12.38 -1.93 -14.32
CA ARG A 258 11.74 -0.60 -14.32
C ARG A 258 10.22 -0.71 -14.33
N GLY A 259 9.57 0.03 -13.44
CA GLY A 259 8.11 0.00 -13.27
C GLY A 259 7.56 -1.28 -12.64
N ARG A 260 8.42 -2.24 -12.26
CA ARG A 260 8.00 -3.48 -11.59
C ARG A 260 7.56 -3.26 -10.15
N PHE A 261 8.21 -2.30 -9.48
CA PHE A 261 7.81 -1.82 -8.17
C PHE A 261 6.86 -0.65 -8.38
N LYS A 262 5.65 -0.78 -7.83
CA LYS A 262 4.58 0.20 -8.00
C LYS A 262 4.87 1.48 -7.22
N GLU A 263 5.41 1.34 -6.01
CA GLU A 263 5.75 2.47 -5.16
C GLU A 263 6.75 2.07 -4.07
N ILE A 264 7.66 3.01 -3.75
CA ILE A 264 8.59 2.91 -2.63
C ILE A 264 8.17 3.90 -1.55
N ILE A 265 7.85 3.38 -0.36
CA ILE A 265 7.37 4.14 0.80
C ILE A 265 8.45 4.12 1.87
N LEU A 266 9.06 5.27 2.12
CA LEU A 266 10.13 5.45 3.10
C LEU A 266 9.55 6.14 4.33
N THR A 267 9.52 5.48 5.48
CA THR A 267 9.01 6.04 6.73
C THR A 267 10.14 6.33 7.71
N ALA A 268 10.22 7.59 8.16
CA ALA A 268 11.24 8.09 9.08
C ALA A 268 12.66 7.60 8.75
N PRO A 269 13.14 7.72 7.49
CA PRO A 269 14.37 7.04 7.07
C PRO A 269 15.60 7.52 7.83
N ASP A 270 16.26 6.56 8.47
CA ASP A 270 17.59 6.74 9.05
C ASP A 270 18.65 6.56 7.96
N VAL A 271 18.63 7.43 6.96
CA VAL A 271 19.61 7.51 5.86
C VAL A 271 20.22 8.91 5.88
N ASP A 272 21.50 9.05 5.56
CA ASP A 272 22.11 10.37 5.42
C ASP A 272 21.38 11.15 4.30
N ALA A 273 20.90 12.36 4.62
CA ALA A 273 20.07 13.11 3.70
C ALA A 273 20.81 13.42 2.39
N ASP A 274 22.09 13.82 2.46
CA ASP A 274 22.88 14.21 1.30
C ASP A 274 23.29 13.02 0.45
N VAL A 275 23.65 11.89 1.09
CA VAL A 275 23.85 10.62 0.38
C VAL A 275 22.59 10.23 -0.37
N PHE A 276 21.42 10.36 0.25
CA PHE A 276 20.17 10.05 -0.43
C PHE A 276 19.93 10.98 -1.62
N LYS A 277 20.04 12.31 -1.46
CA LYS A 277 19.78 13.26 -2.56
C LYS A 277 20.75 13.06 -3.72
N ARG A 278 22.04 12.86 -3.42
CA ARG A 278 23.11 12.81 -4.42
C ARG A 278 23.18 11.46 -5.13
N GLU A 279 23.02 10.36 -4.41
CA GLU A 279 23.39 9.04 -4.91
C GLU A 279 22.21 8.09 -5.10
N LEU A 280 21.25 8.09 -4.17
CA LEU A 280 20.17 7.10 -4.13
C LEU A 280 18.94 7.58 -4.89
N ALA A 281 18.44 8.79 -4.61
CA ALA A 281 17.22 9.33 -5.21
C ALA A 281 17.24 9.29 -6.76
N PRO A 282 18.32 9.71 -7.46
CA PRO A 282 18.34 9.66 -8.92
C PRO A 282 18.18 8.24 -9.48
N LYS A 283 18.75 7.23 -8.82
CA LYS A 283 18.67 5.83 -9.23
C LYS A 283 17.30 5.22 -8.92
N LEU A 284 16.73 5.55 -7.76
CA LEU A 284 15.40 5.10 -7.37
C LEU A 284 14.32 5.68 -8.30
N VAL A 285 14.37 6.99 -8.57
CA VAL A 285 13.42 7.68 -9.47
C VAL A 285 13.54 7.17 -10.90
N ALA A 286 14.74 6.81 -11.35
CA ALA A 286 14.94 6.20 -12.66
C ALA A 286 14.38 4.77 -12.78
N GLY A 287 14.08 4.11 -11.66
CA GLY A 287 13.58 2.73 -11.61
C GLY A 287 12.10 2.60 -11.24
N CYS A 288 11.60 3.54 -10.43
CA CYS A 288 10.25 3.56 -9.88
C CYS A 288 9.66 4.97 -10.00
N ASP A 289 8.50 5.09 -10.65
CA ASP A 289 7.84 6.38 -10.89
C ASP A 289 7.29 7.04 -9.62
N LYS A 290 7.12 6.25 -8.54
CA LYS A 290 6.43 6.68 -7.32
C LYS A 290 7.27 6.39 -6.10
N ILE A 291 7.70 7.46 -5.44
CA ILE A 291 8.43 7.39 -4.17
C ILE A 291 7.76 8.37 -3.21
N THR A 292 7.38 7.88 -2.04
CA THR A 292 6.78 8.67 -0.97
C THR A 292 7.67 8.62 0.26
N LEU A 293 8.04 9.80 0.77
CA LEU A 293 8.94 9.97 1.91
C LEU A 293 8.17 10.61 3.08
N TYR A 294 7.99 9.88 4.17
CA TYR A 294 7.43 10.42 5.42
C TYR A 294 8.57 10.88 6.34
N VAL A 295 8.52 12.16 6.72
CA VAL A 295 9.45 12.80 7.65
C VAL A 295 8.70 13.28 8.90
N SER A 296 9.43 13.49 10.00
CA SER A 296 8.85 14.02 11.23
C SER A 296 9.83 14.88 12.00
N ASP A 297 9.33 15.86 12.73
CA ASP A 297 10.08 16.58 13.76
C ASP A 297 10.06 15.80 15.07
N GLY A 298 11.12 15.94 15.87
CA GLY A 298 11.17 15.35 17.21
C GLY A 298 11.30 13.82 17.26
N ASP A 299 11.55 13.14 16.14
CA ASP A 299 11.86 11.70 16.15
C ASP A 299 13.15 11.44 16.94
N LYS A 300 13.01 10.89 18.15
CA LYS A 300 14.12 10.68 19.08
C LYS A 300 15.14 9.69 18.54
N ALA A 301 14.71 8.68 17.79
CA ALA A 301 15.61 7.70 17.18
C ALA A 301 16.47 8.36 16.10
N LEU A 302 15.90 9.24 15.28
CA LEU A 302 16.65 10.00 14.28
C LEU A 302 17.56 11.07 14.91
N LEU A 303 17.12 11.71 16.00
CA LEU A 303 17.98 12.62 16.77
C LEU A 303 19.17 11.88 17.40
N ALA A 304 18.95 10.68 17.94
CA ALA A 304 20.00 9.82 18.46
C ALA A 304 20.96 9.39 17.34
N SER A 305 20.43 8.94 16.20
CA SER A 305 21.25 8.61 15.02
C SER A 305 22.08 9.81 14.55
N LYS A 306 21.47 11.00 14.40
CA LYS A 306 22.19 12.23 14.04
C LYS A 306 23.30 12.56 15.03
N LYS A 307 23.07 12.39 16.33
CA LYS A 307 24.09 12.61 17.37
C LYS A 307 25.29 11.68 17.20
N VAL A 308 25.07 10.45 16.72
CA VAL A 308 26.14 9.47 16.43
C VAL A 308 26.85 9.78 15.11
N HIS A 309 26.11 10.19 14.07
CA HIS A 309 26.62 10.32 12.68
C HIS A 309 27.09 11.72 12.28
N GLY A 310 26.70 12.76 13.02
CA GLY A 310 27.10 14.15 12.77
C GLY A 310 26.33 14.88 11.65
N TYR A 311 25.56 14.17 10.81
CA TYR A 311 24.83 14.76 9.68
C TYR A 311 23.30 14.54 9.77
N PRO A 312 22.48 15.44 9.16
CA PRO A 312 21.03 15.30 9.14
C PRO A 312 20.57 13.97 8.54
N ARG A 313 19.56 13.36 9.17
CA ARG A 313 18.92 12.15 8.67
C ARG A 313 17.77 12.53 7.75
N LEU A 314 17.53 11.74 6.71
CA LEU A 314 16.52 12.01 5.70
C LEU A 314 15.10 12.14 6.29
N GLY A 315 14.81 11.39 7.34
CA GLY A 315 13.53 11.46 8.05
C GLY A 315 13.38 12.61 9.05
N ASP A 316 14.46 13.35 9.37
CA ASP A 316 14.46 14.42 10.36
C ASP A 316 13.99 15.75 9.74
N ALA A 317 12.77 16.15 10.06
CA ALA A 317 12.21 17.43 9.59
C ALA A 317 12.74 18.64 10.38
N ALA A 318 13.29 18.45 11.58
CA ALA A 318 13.71 19.54 12.46
C ALA A 318 14.95 20.28 11.93
N ALA A 319 15.81 19.59 11.19
CA ALA A 319 16.95 20.18 10.48
C ALA A 319 16.59 20.82 9.13
N GLY A 320 15.32 20.71 8.71
CA GLY A 320 14.82 21.10 7.39
C GLY A 320 14.32 19.89 6.61
N ILE A 321 13.17 20.06 5.95
CA ILE A 321 12.52 18.99 5.19
C ILE A 321 13.27 18.73 3.88
N ALA A 322 13.67 17.48 3.65
CA ALA A 322 14.28 17.07 2.40
C ALA A 322 13.23 16.98 1.28
N VAL A 323 13.37 17.86 0.28
CA VAL A 323 12.58 17.82 -0.97
C VAL A 323 13.53 17.55 -2.13
N MET A 324 13.13 16.67 -3.05
CA MET A 324 13.84 16.44 -4.31
C MET A 324 12.89 16.03 -5.44
N PRO A 325 13.29 16.25 -6.71
CA PRO A 325 12.51 15.81 -7.86
C PRO A 325 12.22 14.31 -7.83
N GLY A 326 10.98 13.93 -8.17
CA GLY A 326 10.55 12.53 -8.23
C GLY A 326 10.23 11.86 -6.88
N VAL A 327 10.32 12.59 -5.77
CA VAL A 327 9.95 12.10 -4.43
C VAL A 327 8.87 12.99 -3.82
N GLU A 328 7.75 12.39 -3.43
CA GLU A 328 6.71 13.09 -2.67
C GLU A 328 7.03 13.06 -1.17
N THR A 329 7.49 14.18 -0.65
CA THR A 329 7.77 14.33 0.79
C THR A 329 6.51 14.72 1.55
N VAL A 330 6.18 13.95 2.58
CA VAL A 330 5.06 14.16 3.51
C VAL A 330 5.61 14.41 4.92
N ASP A 331 5.39 15.61 5.41
CA ASP A 331 5.64 16.03 6.78
C ASP A 331 4.52 15.53 7.70
N ALA A 332 4.89 14.57 8.54
CA ALA A 332 4.05 14.00 9.58
C ALA A 332 4.41 14.53 10.98
N SER A 333 5.17 15.64 11.06
CA SER A 333 5.43 16.38 12.30
C SER A 333 4.15 16.68 13.08
N GLY A 334 4.21 16.53 14.39
CA GLY A 334 3.06 16.69 15.30
C GLY A 334 2.04 15.54 15.27
N LEU A 335 2.25 14.53 14.44
CA LEU A 335 1.65 13.21 14.62
C LEU A 335 2.62 12.32 15.38
N ASP A 336 2.12 11.33 16.11
CA ASP A 336 2.95 10.24 16.56
C ASP A 336 3.39 9.40 15.35
N THR A 337 4.54 9.78 14.80
CA THR A 337 5.25 9.07 13.74
C THR A 337 6.13 7.96 14.29
N SER A 338 6.11 7.73 15.61
CA SER A 338 6.78 6.61 16.25
C SER A 338 6.06 5.31 15.92
N PHE A 339 6.10 4.95 14.64
CA PHE A 339 5.61 3.72 14.05
C PHE A 339 6.20 2.48 14.74
N LEU A 340 7.27 2.63 15.53
CA LEU A 340 8.00 1.55 16.20
C LEU A 340 8.62 1.95 17.55
N GLU A 341 8.31 3.10 18.17
CA GLU A 341 8.71 3.27 19.57
C GLU A 341 7.74 2.49 20.46
N HIS A 342 8.28 1.84 21.50
CA HIS A 342 7.55 1.13 22.55
C HIS A 342 6.68 2.06 23.43
N SER A 343 6.04 3.08 22.86
CA SER A 343 5.17 4.03 23.52
C SER A 343 3.70 3.77 23.18
N TYR A 344 2.92 3.69 24.24
CA TYR A 344 1.51 3.39 24.26
C TYR A 344 0.67 4.58 23.76
N PHE A 345 -0.41 4.24 23.04
CA PHE A 345 -1.56 5.06 22.66
C PHE A 345 -1.36 6.13 21.57
N ALA A 346 -1.92 5.79 20.40
CA ALA A 346 -2.80 6.62 19.58
C ALA A 346 -2.22 7.94 19.03
N THR A 347 -1.56 7.86 17.86
CA THR A 347 -1.74 8.83 16.75
C THR A 347 -1.23 8.35 15.38
N SER A 348 -0.67 7.14 15.27
CA SER A 348 -0.20 6.54 14.00
C SER A 348 -1.30 6.20 12.97
N GLY A 349 -2.58 6.24 13.38
CA GLY A 349 -3.71 5.96 12.50
C GLY A 349 -3.78 6.89 11.28
N SER A 350 -3.39 8.16 11.41
CA SER A 350 -3.42 9.12 10.29
C SER A 350 -2.43 8.76 9.18
N VAL A 351 -1.20 8.35 9.53
CA VAL A 351 -0.20 7.92 8.54
C VAL A 351 -0.61 6.61 7.88
N LEU A 352 -1.16 5.66 8.63
CA LEU A 352 -1.66 4.40 8.06
C LEU A 352 -2.87 4.60 7.14
N GLN A 353 -3.78 5.52 7.47
CA GLN A 353 -4.89 5.89 6.58
C GLN A 353 -4.38 6.59 5.31
N ASP A 354 -3.32 7.40 5.42
CA ASP A 354 -2.68 8.03 4.27
C ASP A 354 -1.98 6.99 3.37
N ILE A 355 -1.29 6.01 3.96
CA ILE A 355 -0.75 4.84 3.26
C ILE A 355 -1.88 4.01 2.64
N ARG A 356 -3.02 3.84 3.31
CA ARG A 356 -4.18 3.13 2.77
C ARG A 356 -4.66 3.73 1.47
N ARG A 357 -4.86 5.06 1.45
CA ARG A 357 -5.26 5.80 0.24
C ARG A 357 -4.22 5.69 -0.87
N LEU A 358 -2.93 5.75 -0.52
CA LEU A 358 -1.85 5.59 -1.48
C LEU A 358 -1.81 4.16 -2.06
N VAL A 359 -1.88 3.12 -1.23
CA VAL A 359 -1.72 1.73 -1.66
C VAL A 359 -2.97 1.21 -2.36
N LEU A 360 -4.16 1.43 -1.80
CA LEU A 360 -5.41 0.82 -2.29
C LEU A 360 -6.11 1.66 -3.35
N GLU A 361 -6.02 2.99 -3.24
CA GLU A 361 -6.71 3.92 -4.16
C GLU A 361 -5.74 4.54 -5.17
N GLY A 362 -4.42 4.39 -4.98
CA GLY A 362 -3.40 4.91 -5.89
C GLY A 362 -3.28 6.44 -5.88
N LEU A 363 -3.87 7.10 -4.88
CA LEU A 363 -3.93 8.56 -4.77
C LEU A 363 -2.54 9.16 -4.49
N ARG A 364 -2.18 10.20 -5.24
CA ARG A 364 -0.97 11.00 -4.95
C ARG A 364 -1.22 11.99 -3.82
N ALA A 365 -0.17 12.57 -3.27
CA ALA A 365 -0.28 13.40 -2.07
C ALA A 365 -1.30 14.55 -2.17
N ALA A 366 -1.42 15.19 -3.34
CA ALA A 366 -2.43 16.22 -3.62
C ALA A 366 -3.88 15.77 -3.44
N GLN A 367 -4.16 14.47 -3.53
CA GLN A 367 -5.49 13.89 -3.49
C GLN A 367 -5.81 13.25 -2.13
N ARG A 368 -4.86 13.24 -1.19
CA ARG A 368 -5.00 12.53 0.10
C ARG A 368 -5.45 13.43 1.25
N GLY A 369 -5.81 14.69 0.99
CA GLY A 369 -6.24 15.65 2.01
C GLY A 369 -5.09 16.25 2.82
N LEU A 370 -3.89 16.25 2.25
CA LEU A 370 -2.69 16.85 2.81
C LEU A 370 -2.60 18.32 2.36
N ALA A 371 -2.08 19.19 3.22
CA ALA A 371 -1.81 20.58 2.86
C ALA A 371 -0.52 20.69 2.05
N GLU A 372 -0.57 21.32 0.89
CA GLU A 372 0.63 21.71 0.15
C GLU A 372 1.38 22.81 0.91
N LYS A 373 2.71 22.69 0.98
CA LYS A 373 3.63 23.65 1.59
C LYS A 373 4.85 23.84 0.70
N GLY A 374 5.51 24.99 0.86
CA GLY A 374 6.68 25.40 0.06
C GLY A 374 6.29 26.32 -1.10
N ASP A 375 7.16 27.27 -1.40
CA ASP A 375 6.84 28.38 -2.32
C ASP A 375 7.26 28.09 -3.78
N THR A 376 8.02 27.01 -3.99
CA THR A 376 8.57 26.62 -5.29
C THR A 376 8.49 25.11 -5.48
N ALA A 377 8.49 24.63 -6.74
CA ALA A 377 8.35 23.21 -7.04
C ALA A 377 9.46 22.33 -6.44
N ASP A 378 10.67 22.86 -6.30
CA ASP A 378 11.84 22.23 -5.67
C ASP A 378 11.84 22.29 -4.13
N ARG A 379 10.85 22.98 -3.55
CA ARG A 379 10.61 23.06 -2.10
C ARG A 379 9.21 22.59 -1.71
N ARG A 380 8.45 22.04 -2.66
CA ARG A 380 7.09 21.57 -2.44
C ARG A 380 7.11 20.30 -1.60
N TYR A 381 6.39 20.33 -0.48
CA TYR A 381 6.10 19.16 0.34
C TYR A 381 4.65 19.18 0.81
N TRP A 382 4.20 18.07 1.38
CA TRP A 382 2.84 17.89 1.87
C TRP A 382 2.85 17.79 3.38
N LYS A 383 1.85 18.32 4.07
CA LYS A 383 1.78 18.26 5.54
C LYS A 383 0.41 17.77 5.97
N PHE A 384 0.37 16.93 7.01
CA PHE A 384 -0.89 16.56 7.64
C PHE A 384 -1.58 17.79 8.24
N LEU A 385 -2.90 17.87 8.03
CA LEU A 385 -3.75 18.83 8.71
C LEU A 385 -4.03 18.29 10.11
N LEU A 386 -3.41 18.89 11.14
CA LEU A 386 -3.76 18.57 12.52
C LEU A 386 -5.20 19.05 12.79
N PRO A 387 -6.03 18.27 13.51
CA PRO A 387 -7.32 18.76 13.97
C PRO A 387 -7.10 20.05 14.77
N THR A 388 -7.81 21.13 14.43
CA THR A 388 -7.87 22.30 15.30
C THR A 388 -8.43 21.84 16.64
N ALA A 389 -7.66 21.99 17.72
CA ALA A 389 -8.15 21.76 19.07
C ALA A 389 -9.37 22.66 19.29
N HIS A 390 -10.54 22.04 19.49
CA HIS A 390 -11.78 22.72 19.86
C HIS A 390 -12.04 22.50 21.35
#